data_AF-A0A8T4ZNS0-F1
#
_entry.id   AF-A0A8T4ZNS0-F1
#
_cell.length_a   1.000
_cell.length_b   1.000
_cell.length_c   1.000
_cell.angle_alpha   90.00
_cell.angle_beta   90.00
_cell.angle_gamma   90.00
#
_symmetry.space_group_name_H-M   'P 1'
#
loop_
_entity.id
_entity.type
_entity.pdbx_description
1 polymer ?
#
loop_
_entity_poly.entity_id
_entity_poly.type
_entity_poly.pdbx_seq_one_letter_code
_entity_poly.pdbx_strand_id
1 'polypeptide(L)'
;MRKVKIAVPTKAYAGLDDSVSEVFGKAKTFTIVEVEDSHVKNVWVIDNPAASYDYGSGPVAVKTLADLKVSCVMVAELGPGAAGLLEHHHIRKVSVKPNTKVADAIKENLAE
;
A
#
# COMPACT_ATOMS: atom_id res chain seq x y z
N MET A 1 -19.98 9.01 -6.77
CA MET A 1 -19.12 7.85 -7.10
C MET A 1 -17.98 7.81 -6.09
N ARG A 2 -17.89 6.76 -5.26
CA ARG A 2 -16.76 6.57 -4.33
C ARG A 2 -15.67 5.81 -5.07
N LYS A 3 -14.57 6.49 -5.38
CA LYS A 3 -13.36 5.89 -5.93
C LYS A 3 -12.28 5.90 -4.85
N VAL A 4 -11.75 4.73 -4.53
CA VAL A 4 -10.74 4.53 -3.49
C VAL A 4 -9.53 3.88 -4.13
N LYS A 5 -8.36 4.48 -3.91
CA LYS A 5 -7.08 3.86 -4.27
C LYS A 5 -6.44 3.28 -3.03
N ILE A 6 -6.16 1.99 -3.09
CA ILE A 6 -5.53 1.22 -2.03
C ILE A 6 -4.14 0.86 -2.50
N ALA A 7 -3.12 1.11 -1.68
CA ALA A 7 -1.76 0.66 -1.94
C ALA A 7 -1.35 -0.38 -0.91
N VAL A 8 -0.72 -1.44 -1.39
CA VAL A 8 -0.29 -2.58 -0.58
C VAL A 8 1.18 -2.84 -0.87
N PRO A 9 2.09 -2.77 0.12
CA PRO A 9 3.48 -3.14 -0.07
C PRO A 9 3.57 -4.65 -0.29
N THR A 10 4.25 -5.03 -1.35
CA THR A 10 4.40 -6.43 -1.78
C THR A 10 5.87 -6.81 -1.86
N LYS A 11 6.13 -8.12 -1.83
CA LYS A 11 7.49 -8.66 -1.90
C LYS A 11 7.90 -8.93 -3.36
N ALA A 12 6.95 -9.17 -4.25
CA ALA A 12 7.17 -9.41 -5.66
C ALA A 12 6.15 -8.68 -6.55
N TYR A 13 6.04 -9.09 -7.81
CA TYR A 13 5.17 -8.45 -8.82
C TYR A 13 3.90 -9.26 -9.11
N ALA A 14 3.45 -10.10 -8.17
CA ALA A 14 2.27 -10.95 -8.37
C ALA A 14 0.93 -10.21 -8.16
N GLY A 15 0.96 -8.89 -7.93
CA GLY A 15 -0.23 -8.04 -7.85
C GLY A 15 -1.18 -8.47 -6.74
N LEU A 16 -2.37 -8.98 -7.11
CA LEU A 16 -3.37 -9.52 -6.20
C LEU A 16 -2.97 -10.87 -5.58
N ASP A 17 -2.14 -11.64 -6.28
CA ASP A 17 -1.66 -12.94 -5.81
C ASP A 17 -0.46 -12.83 -4.88
N ASP A 18 0.14 -11.63 -4.81
CA ASP A 18 1.32 -11.37 -4.00
C ASP A 18 1.02 -11.38 -2.51
N SER A 19 2.10 -11.38 -1.73
CA SER A 19 2.02 -11.39 -0.27
C SER A 19 2.41 -10.02 0.28
N VAL A 20 1.64 -9.56 1.27
CA VAL A 20 1.91 -8.31 1.96
C VAL A 20 3.30 -8.38 2.61
N SER A 21 4.12 -7.37 2.31
CA SER A 21 5.44 -7.22 2.93
C SER A 21 5.30 -6.90 4.42
N GLU A 22 6.19 -7.47 5.22
CA GLU A 22 6.29 -7.19 6.65
C GLU A 22 6.65 -5.72 6.90
N VAL A 23 7.52 -5.19 6.05
CA VAL A 23 8.05 -3.83 6.14
C VAL A 23 7.51 -2.97 4.99
N PHE A 24 6.95 -1.81 5.32
CA PHE A 24 6.44 -0.85 4.32
C PHE A 24 7.57 -0.14 3.56
N GLY A 25 8.51 0.51 4.27
CA GLY A 25 9.51 1.38 3.63
C GLY A 25 10.51 0.61 2.77
N LYS A 26 10.84 -0.62 3.16
CA LYS A 26 11.76 -1.52 2.43
C LYS A 26 11.04 -2.55 1.57
N ALA A 27 9.73 -2.42 1.38
CA ALA A 27 9.00 -3.25 0.43
C ALA A 27 9.63 -3.13 -0.94
N LYS A 28 9.67 -4.22 -1.70
CA LYS A 28 10.27 -4.21 -3.04
C LYS A 28 9.38 -3.47 -4.03
N THR A 29 8.07 -3.65 -3.88
CA THR A 29 7.05 -3.18 -4.80
C THR A 29 5.82 -2.70 -4.03
N PHE A 30 4.97 -1.91 -4.69
CA PHE A 30 3.64 -1.59 -4.21
C PHE A 30 2.59 -2.01 -5.23
N THR A 31 1.66 -2.86 -4.81
CA THR A 31 0.46 -3.16 -5.57
C THR A 31 -0.56 -2.06 -5.31
N ILE A 32 -0.95 -1.34 -6.36
CA ILE A 32 -1.99 -0.33 -6.32
C ILE A 32 -3.28 -0.94 -6.88
N VAL A 33 -4.36 -0.80 -6.12
CA VAL A 33 -5.69 -1.28 -6.47
C VAL A 33 -6.66 -0.12 -6.49
N GLU A 34 -7.30 0.09 -7.63
CA GLU A 34 -8.40 1.03 -7.80
C GLU A 34 -9.72 0.30 -7.58
N VAL A 35 -10.46 0.74 -6.56
CA VAL A 35 -11.81 0.27 -6.26
C VAL A 35 -12.80 1.39 -6.55
N GLU A 36 -13.84 1.09 -7.30
CA GLU A 36 -14.94 1.99 -7.60
C GLU A 36 -16.26 1.24 -7.37
N ASP A 37 -17.13 1.79 -6.54
CA ASP A 37 -18.44 1.17 -6.22
C ASP A 37 -18.31 -0.28 -5.71
N SER A 38 -17.36 -0.47 -4.78
CA SER A 38 -17.01 -1.78 -4.22
C SER A 38 -16.49 -2.83 -5.23
N HIS A 39 -16.23 -2.43 -6.47
CA HIS A 39 -15.61 -3.28 -7.48
C HIS A 39 -14.18 -2.84 -7.78
N VAL A 40 -13.26 -3.81 -7.82
CA VAL A 40 -11.90 -3.58 -8.30
C VAL A 40 -11.97 -3.25 -9.80
N LYS A 41 -11.63 -2.02 -10.16
CA LYS A 41 -11.58 -1.56 -11.55
C LYS A 41 -10.24 -1.84 -12.20
N ASN A 42 -9.16 -1.62 -11.45
CA ASN A 42 -7.81 -1.71 -12.00
C ASN A 42 -6.81 -2.12 -10.93
N VAL A 43 -5.79 -2.88 -11.33
CA VAL A 43 -4.69 -3.29 -10.47
C VAL A 43 -3.40 -3.17 -11.25
N TRP A 44 -2.40 -2.54 -10.65
CA TRP A 44 -1.05 -2.49 -11.20
C TRP A 44 -0.02 -2.52 -10.07
N VAL A 45 1.19 -2.96 -10.41
CA VAL A 45 2.30 -2.99 -9.47
C VAL A 45 3.31 -1.93 -9.88
N ILE A 46 3.74 -1.13 -8.92
CA ILE A 46 4.84 -0.19 -9.08
C ILE A 46 6.06 -0.67 -8.30
N ASP A 47 7.24 -0.29 -8.77
CA ASP A 47 8.45 -0.48 -8.00
C ASP A 47 8.51 0.51 -6.84
N ASN A 48 9.08 0.10 -5.71
CA ASN A 48 9.37 1.03 -4.63
C ASN A 48 10.75 1.66 -4.87
N PRO A 49 10.84 2.92 -5.35
CA PRO A 49 12.13 3.57 -5.55
C PRO A 49 12.93 3.67 -4.24
N ALA A 50 12.23 3.65 -3.10
CA ALA A 50 12.81 3.70 -1.78
C ALA A 50 13.38 2.36 -1.29
N ALA A 51 13.16 1.25 -2.01
CA ALA A 51 13.67 -0.07 -1.64
C ALA A 51 15.20 -0.12 -1.60
N SER A 52 15.87 0.62 -2.50
CA SER A 52 17.32 0.74 -2.55
C SER A 52 17.90 1.82 -1.63
N TYR A 53 17.07 2.53 -0.86
CA TYR A 53 17.54 3.59 0.02
C TYR A 53 17.96 3.01 1.38
N ASP A 54 19.21 3.27 1.77
CA ASP A 54 19.74 2.91 3.10
C ASP A 54 18.95 3.58 4.23
N TYR A 55 18.47 4.82 4.02
CA TYR A 55 17.70 5.60 4.99
C TYR A 55 16.59 6.40 4.30
N GLY A 56 15.51 6.67 5.06
CA GLY A 56 14.38 7.47 4.55
C GLY A 56 13.43 6.71 3.61
N SER A 57 13.50 5.38 3.60
CA SER A 57 12.68 4.53 2.72
C SER A 57 11.17 4.75 2.94
N GLY A 58 10.76 4.88 4.21
CA GLY A 58 9.37 5.14 4.61
C GLY A 58 8.78 6.43 4.02
N PRO A 59 9.32 7.64 4.33
CA PRO A 59 8.78 8.89 3.82
C PRO A 59 8.79 8.97 2.29
N VAL A 60 9.81 8.44 1.61
CA VAL A 60 9.86 8.41 0.14
C VAL A 60 8.76 7.53 -0.45
N ALA A 61 8.51 6.36 0.14
CA ALA A 61 7.38 5.50 -0.24
C ALA A 61 6.05 6.24 -0.06
N VAL A 62 5.82 6.89 1.10
CA VAL A 62 4.58 7.66 1.32
C VAL A 62 4.41 8.76 0.29
N LYS A 63 5.47 9.52 -0.01
CA LYS A 63 5.44 10.57 -1.04
C LYS A 63 5.03 10.00 -2.40
N THR A 64 5.56 8.84 -2.77
CA THR A 64 5.21 8.16 -4.03
C THR A 64 3.72 7.78 -4.06
N LEU A 65 3.18 7.26 -2.96
CA LEU A 65 1.76 6.91 -2.84
C LEU A 65 0.86 8.15 -2.84
N ALA A 66 1.30 9.25 -2.22
CA ALA A 66 0.60 10.52 -2.22
C ALA A 66 0.52 11.12 -3.63
N ASP A 67 1.60 11.04 -4.42
CA ASP A 67 1.62 11.47 -5.82
C ASP A 67 0.61 10.69 -6.68
N LEU A 68 0.51 9.39 -6.43
CA LEU A 68 -0.48 8.50 -7.05
C LEU A 68 -1.93 8.75 -6.59
N LYS A 69 -2.14 9.67 -5.64
CA LYS A 69 -3.42 9.99 -5.00
C LYS A 69 -4.05 8.78 -4.33
N VAL A 70 -3.22 7.97 -3.67
CA VAL A 70 -3.68 6.84 -2.86
C VAL A 70 -4.42 7.36 -1.65
N SER A 71 -5.60 6.79 -1.38
CA SER A 71 -6.43 7.18 -0.23
C SER A 71 -6.19 6.29 0.98
N CYS A 72 -5.77 5.05 0.76
CA CYS A 72 -5.60 4.04 1.79
C CYS A 72 -4.36 3.19 1.55
N VAL A 73 -3.65 2.85 2.60
CA VAL A 73 -2.43 2.04 2.60
C VAL A 73 -2.61 0.87 3.55
N MET A 74 -2.55 -0.35 3.03
CA MET A 74 -2.64 -1.59 3.82
C MET A 74 -1.25 -2.11 4.10
N VAL A 75 -0.82 -2.13 5.36
CA VAL A 75 0.55 -2.45 5.76
C VAL A 75 0.55 -3.30 7.00
N ALA A 76 1.52 -4.21 7.13
CA ALA A 76 1.70 -4.93 8.37
C ALA A 76 2.34 -4.04 9.44
N GLU A 77 3.56 -3.58 9.15
CA GLU A 77 4.28 -2.68 10.02
C GLU A 77 4.63 -1.37 9.31
N LEU A 78 4.40 -0.28 10.04
CA LEU A 78 4.64 1.06 9.55
C LEU A 78 5.47 1.85 10.57
N GLY A 79 6.66 2.26 10.15
CA GLY A 79 7.55 3.05 10.99
C GLY A 79 7.04 4.49 11.25
N PRO A 80 7.51 5.14 12.32
CA PRO A 80 7.03 6.46 12.75
C PRO A 80 7.23 7.55 11.68
N GLY A 81 8.32 7.49 10.91
CA GLY A 81 8.57 8.44 9.82
C GLY A 81 7.55 8.36 8.69
N ALA A 82 7.05 7.16 8.35
CA ALA A 82 6.00 7.01 7.37
C ALA A 82 4.61 7.36 7.95
N ALA A 83 4.37 7.05 9.23
CA ALA A 83 3.12 7.36 9.92
C ALA A 83 2.77 8.84 9.86
N GLY A 84 3.71 9.69 10.26
CA GLY A 84 3.50 11.14 10.27
C GLY A 84 3.20 11.71 8.88
N LEU A 85 3.89 11.19 7.83
CA LEU A 85 3.60 11.63 6.46
C LEU A 85 2.25 11.13 5.94
N LEU A 86 1.86 9.88 6.24
CA LEU A 86 0.56 9.36 5.81
C LEU A 86 -0.58 10.20 6.37
N GLU A 87 -0.50 10.54 7.66
CA GLU A 87 -1.47 11.41 8.32
C GLU A 87 -1.48 12.82 7.70
N HIS A 88 -0.31 13.39 7.43
CA HIS A 88 -0.18 14.69 6.77
C HIS A 88 -0.80 14.71 5.36
N HIS A 89 -0.68 13.62 4.60
CA HIS A 89 -1.27 13.47 3.27
C HIS A 89 -2.72 12.98 3.30
N HIS A 90 -3.36 12.87 4.48
CA HIS A 90 -4.70 12.32 4.66
C HIS A 90 -4.89 10.90 4.09
N ILE A 91 -3.82 10.11 4.05
CA ILE A 91 -3.84 8.73 3.61
C ILE A 91 -4.15 7.85 4.82
N ARG A 92 -5.25 7.09 4.76
CA ARG A 92 -5.59 6.16 5.83
C ARG A 92 -4.61 5.00 5.83
N LYS A 93 -4.13 4.64 7.01
CA LYS A 93 -3.37 3.39 7.21
C LYS A 93 -4.33 2.31 7.71
N VAL A 94 -4.17 1.11 7.18
CA VAL A 94 -4.88 -0.09 7.57
C VAL A 94 -3.82 -1.12 7.95
N SER A 95 -3.91 -1.63 9.18
CA SER A 95 -3.02 -2.68 9.65
C SER A 95 -3.54 -4.03 9.18
N VAL A 96 -2.74 -4.73 8.36
CA VAL A 96 -3.06 -6.08 7.87
C VAL A 96 -2.01 -7.07 8.32
N LYS A 97 -2.29 -8.38 8.25
CA LYS A 97 -1.29 -9.38 8.63
C LYS A 97 -0.16 -9.45 7.58
N PRO A 98 1.11 -9.57 8.01
CA PRO A 98 2.20 -9.83 7.09
C PRO A 98 2.05 -11.21 6.44
N ASN A 99 2.54 -11.35 5.21
CA ASN A 99 2.41 -12.58 4.40
C ASN A 99 0.96 -12.97 4.06
N THR A 100 -0.03 -12.11 4.31
CA THR A 100 -1.39 -12.29 3.79
C THR A 100 -1.41 -11.97 2.30
N LYS A 101 -2.28 -12.64 1.56
CA LYS A 101 -2.46 -12.42 0.12
C LYS A 101 -3.15 -11.09 -0.12
N VAL A 102 -2.70 -10.30 -1.10
CA VAL A 102 -3.27 -8.97 -1.36
C VAL A 102 -4.77 -9.02 -1.66
N ALA A 103 -5.21 -10.01 -2.44
CA ALA A 103 -6.63 -10.24 -2.71
C ALA A 103 -7.46 -10.48 -1.43
N ASP A 104 -6.89 -11.17 -0.46
CA ASP A 104 -7.56 -11.52 0.80
C ASP A 104 -7.66 -10.29 1.71
N ALA A 105 -6.54 -9.58 1.88
CA ALA A 105 -6.49 -8.33 2.63
C ALA A 105 -7.49 -7.28 2.11
N ILE A 106 -7.63 -7.18 0.79
CA ILE A 106 -8.57 -6.26 0.15
C ILE A 106 -10.03 -6.71 0.37
N LYS A 107 -10.32 -8.01 0.27
CA LYS A 107 -11.67 -8.54 0.54
C LYS A 107 -12.10 -8.32 1.99
N GLU A 108 -11.22 -8.59 2.95
CA GLU A 108 -11.51 -8.39 4.37
C GLU A 108 -11.81 -6.92 4.70
N ASN A 109 -11.11 -5.97 4.06
CA ASN A 109 -11.25 -4.54 4.33
C ASN A 109 -12.28 -3.81 3.47
N LEU A 110 -12.77 -4.42 2.38
CA LEU A 110 -13.89 -3.89 1.58
C LEU A 110 -15.25 -4.35 2.08
N ALA A 111 -15.29 -5.33 2.99
CA ALA A 111 -16.52 -5.93 3.51
C ALA A 111 -17.10 -5.20 4.74
N GLU A 112 -16.53 -4.07 5.17
CA GLU A 112 -17.03 -3.22 6.26
C GLU A 112 -18.01 -2.13 5.80
#